data_AF-G7UP04-F1
#
_entry.id   AF-G7UP04-F1
#
_cell.length_a   1.000
_cell.length_b   1.000
_cell.length_c   1.000
_cell.angle_alpha   90.00
_cell.angle_beta   90.00
_cell.angle_gamma   90.00
#
_symmetry.space_group_name_H-M   'P 1'
#
loop_
_entity.id
_entity.type
_entity.pdbx_description
1 polymer ?
#
loop_
_entity_poly.entity_id
_entity_poly.type
_entity_poly.pdbx_seq_one_letter_code
_entity_poly.pdbx_strand_id
1 'polypeptide(L)'
;MLAQAGTYPFRLLPIQLAQQTTGAGTVFLRWRRQDRSAMGVALWQELMESPATPDTLIDDLFAMEVQRVVLNMQISLLHTLGRQAVDCASKLDQAHAVYQRRSGTAASQPGSNGAAHT
;
A
#
# COMPACT_ATOMS: atom_id res chain seq x y z
N MET A 1 -17.09 -0.93 -8.38
CA MET A 1 -17.19 -0.59 -6.94
C MET A 1 -17.19 0.92 -6.68
N LEU A 2 -16.18 1.72 -7.04
CA LEU A 2 -16.25 3.19 -6.83
C LEU A 2 -17.36 3.92 -7.62
N ALA A 3 -17.86 3.34 -8.71
CA ALA A 3 -18.92 3.94 -9.53
C ALA A 3 -20.25 4.13 -8.76
N GLN A 4 -20.52 3.29 -7.75
CA GLN A 4 -21.77 3.34 -6.97
C GLN A 4 -21.80 4.55 -6.02
N ALA A 5 -20.65 4.94 -5.46
CA ALA A 5 -20.53 6.10 -4.56
C ALA A 5 -20.83 7.43 -5.26
N GLY A 6 -20.74 7.45 -6.60
CA GLY A 6 -21.04 8.61 -7.45
C GLY A 6 -22.42 8.59 -8.08
N THR A 7 -23.33 7.69 -7.69
CA THR A 7 -24.69 7.60 -8.23
C THR A 7 -25.73 8.03 -7.18
N TYR A 8 -26.93 8.39 -7.63
CA TYR A 8 -28.05 8.63 -6.72
C TYR A 8 -28.38 7.34 -5.95
N PRO A 9 -28.73 7.40 -4.65
CA PRO A 9 -28.89 8.60 -3.80
C PRO A 9 -27.60 9.09 -3.12
N PHE A 10 -26.47 8.39 -3.26
CA PHE A 10 -25.23 8.67 -2.54
C PHE A 10 -24.60 10.05 -2.81
N ARG A 11 -24.83 10.64 -3.99
CA ARG A 11 -24.42 12.04 -4.27
C ARG A 11 -25.07 13.07 -3.35
N LEU A 12 -26.22 12.76 -2.77
CA LEU A 12 -26.94 13.68 -1.88
C LEU A 12 -26.47 13.58 -0.43
N LEU A 13 -25.63 12.60 -0.10
CA LEU A 13 -25.09 12.47 1.23
C LEU A 13 -24.12 13.63 1.54
N PRO A 14 -24.12 14.16 2.77
CA PRO A 14 -23.23 15.25 3.16
C PRO A 14 -21.74 14.86 3.15
N ILE A 15 -21.45 13.56 3.02
CA ILE A 15 -20.13 12.97 3.02
C ILE A 15 -19.95 12.05 1.81
N GLN A 16 -18.70 11.84 1.40
CA GLN A 16 -18.35 10.96 0.29
C GLN A 16 -17.01 10.25 0.56
N LEU A 17 -16.80 9.11 -0.09
CA LEU A 17 -15.47 8.50 -0.20
C LEU A 17 -14.65 9.27 -1.23
N ALA A 18 -13.56 9.87 -0.78
CA ALA A 18 -12.60 10.58 -1.61
C ALA A 18 -11.25 9.87 -1.61
N GLN A 19 -10.56 9.94 -2.75
CA GLN A 19 -9.17 9.53 -2.84
C GLN A 19 -8.25 10.57 -2.18
N GLN A 20 -7.29 10.11 -1.41
CA GLN A 20 -6.22 10.90 -0.81
C GLN A 20 -4.88 10.31 -1.19
N THR A 21 -4.09 11.08 -1.94
CA THR A 21 -2.71 10.74 -2.29
C THR A 21 -1.78 11.11 -1.13
N THR A 22 -0.88 10.20 -0.76
CA THR A 22 0.17 10.45 0.24
C THR A 22 1.47 10.90 -0.43
N GLY A 23 2.42 11.43 0.36
CA GLY A 23 3.75 11.79 -0.15
C GLY A 23 4.55 10.60 -0.71
N ALA A 24 4.16 9.36 -0.39
CA ALA A 24 4.75 8.15 -0.95
C ALA A 24 4.11 7.72 -2.29
N GLY A 25 3.20 8.51 -2.85
CA GLY A 25 2.52 8.21 -4.11
C GLY A 25 1.39 7.17 -4.00
N THR A 26 1.11 6.65 -2.81
CA THR A 26 -0.02 5.74 -2.56
C THR A 26 -1.32 6.52 -2.42
N VAL A 27 -2.41 5.97 -2.96
CA VAL A 27 -3.74 6.57 -2.90
C VAL A 27 -4.62 5.75 -1.97
N PHE A 28 -5.17 6.37 -0.94
CA PHE A 28 -6.11 5.77 0.00
C PHE A 28 -7.50 6.36 -0.13
N LEU A 29 -8.53 5.61 0.25
CA LEU A 29 -9.89 6.13 0.37
C LEU A 29 -10.16 6.65 1.78
N ARG A 30 -10.79 7.83 1.87
CA ARG A 30 -11.25 8.42 3.13
C ARG A 30 -12.63 9.05 2.98
N TRP A 31 -13.43 8.91 4.02
CA TRP A 31 -14.63 9.73 4.20
C TRP A 31 -14.24 11.18 4.33
N ARG A 32 -14.98 12.04 3.63
CA ARG A 32 -14.78 13.49 3.61
C ARG A 32 -16.12 14.17 3.42
N ARG A 33 -16.35 15.29 4.10
CA ARG A 33 -17.51 16.16 3.81
C ARG A 33 -17.42 16.75 2.39
N GLN A 34 -18.54 17.03 1.76
CA GLN A 34 -18.53 17.59 0.40
C GLN A 34 -17.80 18.94 0.32
N ASP A 35 -17.96 19.78 1.34
CA ASP A 35 -17.28 21.08 1.52
C ASP A 35 -15.78 20.95 1.89
N ARG A 36 -15.29 19.72 2.07
CA ARG A 36 -13.91 19.38 2.48
C ARG A 36 -13.50 19.91 3.86
N SER A 37 -14.45 20.32 4.72
CA SER A 37 -14.17 20.85 6.06
C SER A 37 -13.68 19.79 7.05
N ALA A 38 -14.11 18.54 6.87
CA ALA A 38 -13.75 17.42 7.74
C ALA A 38 -13.49 16.13 6.96
N MET A 39 -12.71 15.24 7.57
CA MET A 39 -12.35 13.92 7.04
C MET A 39 -12.26 12.89 8.16
N GLY A 40 -12.51 11.63 7.83
CA GLY A 40 -12.34 10.49 8.73
C GLY A 40 -13.60 9.67 8.94
N VAL A 41 -13.43 8.48 9.54
CA VAL A 41 -14.51 7.50 9.74
C VAL A 41 -15.61 8.00 10.68
N ALA A 42 -15.30 8.94 11.57
CA ALA A 42 -16.28 9.59 12.44
C ALA A 42 -17.45 10.19 11.66
N LEU A 43 -17.20 10.73 10.47
CA LEU A 43 -18.25 11.26 9.59
C LEU A 43 -19.23 10.18 9.14
N TRP A 44 -18.74 8.98 8.85
CA TRP A 44 -19.59 7.83 8.50
C TRP A 44 -20.35 7.31 9.72
N GLN A 45 -19.73 7.30 10.91
CA GLN A 45 -20.39 6.92 12.16
C GLN A 45 -21.55 7.88 12.48
N GLU A 46 -21.31 9.19 12.41
CA GLU A 46 -22.34 10.23 12.57
C GLU A 46 -23.51 10.02 11.58
N LEU A 47 -23.21 9.65 10.33
CA LEU A 47 -24.23 9.38 9.33
C LEU A 47 -25.04 8.11 9.67
N MET A 48 -24.38 7.04 10.13
CA MET A 48 -25.05 5.79 10.51
C MET A 48 -25.94 5.95 11.76
N GLU A 49 -25.55 6.82 12.69
CA GLU A 49 -26.28 7.09 13.93
C GLU A 49 -27.40 8.12 13.77
N SER A 50 -27.40 8.88 12.67
CA SER A 50 -28.38 9.93 12.44
C SER A 50 -29.79 9.35 12.17
N PRO A 51 -30.82 9.75 12.94
CA PRO A 51 -32.20 9.37 12.65
C PRO A 51 -32.72 9.93 11.31
N ALA A 52 -32.00 10.89 10.70
CA ALA A 52 -32.32 11.44 9.40
C ALA A 52 -31.81 10.56 8.24
N THR A 53 -30.97 9.56 8.51
CA THR A 53 -30.49 8.61 7.50
C THR A 53 -31.57 7.56 7.24
N PRO A 54 -32.06 7.43 6.00
CA PRO A 54 -33.07 6.42 5.67
C PRO A 54 -32.53 5.00 5.86
N ASP A 55 -33.34 4.12 6.47
CA ASP A 55 -33.00 2.70 6.69
C ASP A 55 -32.56 1.98 5.41
N THR A 56 -33.13 2.36 4.27
CA THR A 56 -32.79 1.81 2.95
C THR A 56 -31.33 2.05 2.54
N LEU A 57 -30.63 2.99 3.18
CA LEU A 57 -29.22 3.30 2.88
C LEU A 57 -28.24 2.64 3.85
N ILE A 58 -28.71 2.06 4.95
CA ILE A 58 -27.85 1.53 6.02
C ILE A 58 -26.96 0.39 5.51
N ASP A 59 -27.54 -0.57 4.78
CA ASP A 59 -26.79 -1.70 4.22
C ASP A 59 -25.73 -1.25 3.21
N ASP A 60 -26.08 -0.28 2.35
CA ASP A 60 -25.16 0.26 1.37
C ASP A 60 -24.03 1.07 2.02
N LEU A 61 -24.34 1.90 3.02
CA LEU A 61 -23.35 2.65 3.80
C LEU A 61 -22.39 1.72 4.54
N PHE A 62 -22.90 0.63 5.10
CA PHE A 62 -22.07 -0.41 5.70
C PHE A 62 -21.16 -1.08 4.67
N ALA A 63 -21.71 -1.50 3.53
CA ALA A 63 -20.95 -2.11 2.45
C ALA A 63 -19.84 -1.18 1.92
N MET A 64 -20.12 0.13 1.81
CA MET A 64 -19.12 1.13 1.43
C MET A 64 -17.97 1.22 2.43
N GLU A 65 -18.24 1.19 3.73
CA GLU A 65 -17.19 1.22 4.75
C GLU A 65 -16.36 -0.06 4.75
N VAL A 66 -16.99 -1.23 4.61
CA VAL A 66 -16.28 -2.51 4.44
C VAL A 66 -15.35 -2.46 3.23
N GLN A 67 -15.84 -1.98 2.08
CA GLN A 67 -15.03 -1.82 0.88
C GLN A 67 -13.85 -0.87 1.10
N ARG A 68 -14.07 0.29 1.75
CA ARG A 68 -13.01 1.24 2.08
C ARG A 68 -11.91 0.59 2.91
N VAL A 69 -12.29 -0.16 3.96
CA VAL A 69 -11.35 -0.86 4.85
C VAL A 69 -10.54 -1.90 4.06
N VAL A 70 -11.20 -2.75 3.27
CA VAL A 70 -10.54 -3.80 2.48
C VAL A 70 -9.60 -3.21 1.44
N LEU A 71 -10.04 -2.20 0.68
CA LEU A 71 -9.21 -1.56 -0.35
C LEU A 71 -7.97 -0.90 0.28
N ASN A 72 -8.14 -0.15 1.37
CA ASN A 72 -7.02 0.47 2.07
C ASN A 72 -6.04 -0.57 2.65
N MET A 73 -6.54 -1.71 3.13
CA MET A 73 -5.69 -2.84 3.56
C MET A 73 -4.88 -3.39 2.38
N GLN A 74 -5.54 -3.68 1.25
CA GLN A 74 -4.88 -4.21 0.03
C GLN A 74 -3.80 -3.26 -0.48
N ILE A 75 -4.07 -1.95 -0.52
CA ILE A 75 -3.10 -0.92 -0.90
C ILE A 75 -1.89 -0.94 0.05
N SER A 76 -2.13 -1.02 1.37
CA SER A 76 -1.05 -1.06 2.37
C SER A 76 -0.17 -2.29 2.22
N LEU A 77 -0.79 -3.46 2.00
CA LEU A 77 -0.10 -4.72 1.80
C LEU A 77 0.74 -4.70 0.52
N LEU A 78 0.15 -4.28 -0.60
CA LEU A 78 0.84 -4.22 -1.89
C LEU A 78 2.05 -3.29 -1.83
N HIS A 79 1.89 -2.11 -1.24
CA HIS A 79 2.99 -1.17 -1.09
C HIS A 79 4.12 -1.73 -0.19
N THR A 80 3.77 -2.41 0.89
CA THR A 80 4.74 -3.05 1.78
C THR A 80 5.49 -4.17 1.06
N LEU A 81 4.78 -5.05 0.36
CA LEU A 81 5.36 -6.13 -0.42
C LEU A 81 6.30 -5.61 -1.51
N GLY A 82 5.89 -4.55 -2.23
CA GLY A 82 6.72 -3.91 -3.25
C GLY A 82 8.03 -3.39 -2.67
N ARG A 83 8.00 -2.71 -1.52
CA ARG A 83 9.21 -2.26 -0.83
C ARG A 83 10.12 -3.43 -0.43
N GLN A 84 9.53 -4.47 0.19
CA GLN A 84 10.29 -5.65 0.60
C GLN A 84 10.94 -6.38 -0.59
N ALA A 85 10.27 -6.42 -1.75
CA ALA A 85 10.82 -7.02 -2.96
C ALA A 85 12.06 -6.26 -3.46
N VAL A 86 12.02 -4.92 -3.47
CA VAL A 86 13.17 -4.07 -3.86
C VAL A 86 14.33 -4.22 -2.88
N ASP A 87 14.04 -4.22 -1.58
CA ASP A 87 15.06 -4.41 -0.54
C ASP A 87 15.70 -5.81 -0.63
N CYS A 88 14.90 -6.83 -0.94
CA CYS A 88 15.37 -8.20 -1.14
C CYS A 88 16.32 -8.30 -2.35
N ALA A 89 15.93 -7.76 -3.50
CA ALA A 89 16.78 -7.72 -4.69
C ALA A 89 18.14 -7.05 -4.39
N SER A 90 18.11 -5.90 -3.71
CA SER A 90 19.33 -5.17 -3.32
C SER A 90 20.26 -6.00 -2.42
N LYS A 91 19.69 -6.76 -1.48
CA LYS A 91 20.47 -7.65 -0.59
C LYS A 91 21.05 -8.84 -1.34
N LEU A 92 20.31 -9.41 -2.29
CA LEU A 92 20.80 -10.50 -3.13
C LEU A 92 21.96 -10.05 -4.02
N ASP A 93 21.87 -8.85 -4.62
CA ASP A 93 22.96 -8.27 -5.41
C ASP A 93 24.22 -8.07 -4.57
N GLN A 94 24.07 -7.56 -3.34
CA GLN A 94 25.18 -7.40 -2.40
C GLN A 94 25.82 -8.76 -2.03
N ALA A 95 24.99 -9.76 -1.72
CA ALA A 95 25.47 -11.11 -1.44
C ALA A 95 26.24 -11.71 -2.63
N HIS A 96 25.73 -11.50 -3.85
CA HIS A 96 26.38 -11.94 -5.07
C HIS A 96 27.73 -11.25 -5.29
N ALA A 97 27.80 -9.93 -5.09
CA ALA A 97 29.04 -9.17 -5.19
C ALA A 97 30.11 -9.63 -4.18
N VAL A 98 29.70 -9.95 -2.94
CA VAL A 98 30.61 -10.51 -1.92
C VAL A 98 31.12 -11.89 -2.33
N TYR A 99 30.23 -12.76 -2.81
CA TYR A 99 30.59 -14.10 -3.30
C TYR A 99 31.59 -14.02 -4.45
N GLN A 100 31.31 -13.23 -5.48
CA GLN A 100 32.20 -13.03 -6.64
C GLN A 100 33.57 -12.50 -6.25
N ARG A 101 33.63 -11.54 -5.31
CA ARG A 101 34.90 -11.01 -4.83
C ARG A 101 35.75 -12.11 -4.19
N ARG A 102 35.13 -12.99 -3.38
CA ARG A 102 35.85 -14.07 -2.72
C ARG A 102 36.29 -15.17 -3.69
N SER A 103 35.42 -15.58 -4.61
CA SER A 103 35.72 -16.64 -5.59
C SER A 103 36.72 -16.19 -6.65
N GLY A 104 36.62 -14.94 -7.12
CA GLY A 104 37.60 -14.34 -8.03
C GLY A 104 38.98 -14.13 -7.37
N THR A 105 39.03 -13.84 -6.07
CA THR A 105 40.31 -13.77 -5.34
C THR A 105 40.97 -15.15 -5.18
N ALA A 106 40.19 -16.23 -5.08
CA ALA A 106 40.70 -17.60 -4.98
C ALA A 106 41.30 -18.13 -6.30
N ALA A 107 40.82 -17.64 -7.46
CA ALA A 107 41.36 -17.99 -8.77
C ALA A 107 42.72 -17.31 -9.08
N SER A 108 43.13 -16.32 -8.29
CA SER A 108 44.35 -15.54 -8.51
C SER A 108 45.52 -15.94 -7.60
N GLN A 109 45.49 -17.11 -6.94
CA GLN A 109 46.67 -17.69 -6.30
C GLN A 109 47.41 -18.61 -7.29
N PRO A 110 48.59 -18.22 -7.81
CA PRO A 110 49.44 -19.15 -8.55
C PRO A 110 50.08 -20.11 -7.54
N GLY A 111 49.74 -21.39 -7.64
CA GLY A 111 50.48 -22.47 -7.00
C GLY A 111 51.57 -23.02 -7.92
N SER A 112 52.84 -22.73 -7.60
CA SER A 112 54.02 -23.61 -7.73
C SER A 112 55.21 -22.80 -7.20
N ASN A 113 55.74 -23.01 -5.99
CA ASN A 113 56.47 -24.15 -5.44
C ASN A 113 57.63 -24.66 -6.31
N GLY A 114 58.84 -24.21 -6.00
CA GLY A 114 60.01 -25.05 -5.70
C GLY A 114 60.74 -25.82 -6.82
N ALA A 115 62.04 -25.53 -6.91
CA ALA A 115 63.18 -26.45 -7.16
C ALA A 115 63.76 -26.59 -8.58
N ALA A 116 65.03 -26.15 -8.73
CA ALA A 116 66.19 -26.89 -9.28
C ALA A 116 67.44 -25.98 -9.09
N HIS A 117 68.44 -26.36 -8.27
CA HIS A 117 69.68 -27.07 -8.69
C HIS A 117 70.22 -26.48 -10.01
N THR A 118 71.36 -25.77 -10.06
CA THR A 118 72.72 -26.09 -9.60
C THR A 118 73.57 -24.84 -9.63
#